data_AF-A0A0N4VVZ6-F1
#
_entry.id   AF-A0A0N4VVZ6-F1
#
_cell.length_a   1.000
_cell.length_b   1.000
_cell.length_c   1.000
_cell.angle_alpha   90.00
_cell.angle_beta   90.00
_cell.angle_gamma   90.00
#
_symmetry.space_group_name_H-M   'P 1'
#
loop_
_entity.id
_entity.type
_entity.pdbx_description
1 polymer ?
#
loop_
_entity_poly.entity_id
_entity_poly.type
_entity_poly.pdbx_seq_one_letter_code
_entity_poly.pdbx_strand_id
1 'polypeptide(L)'
;MIAKLLLAVSLVYVASADTCIHCICLHESGCKPVGCEMDVGSLSCGYYQIKLPYYEDCGTPGRKNGEDVTTAWKRCADDYDCSTQCVN
;
A
#
# COMPACT_ATOMS: atom_id res chain seq x y z
N MET A 1 -8.85 40.06 -2.11
CA MET A 1 -9.78 38.94 -1.80
C MET A 1 -9.69 37.81 -2.82
N ILE A 2 -9.60 38.10 -4.12
CA ILE A 2 -9.48 37.10 -5.21
C ILE A 2 -8.25 36.18 -5.05
N ALA A 3 -7.07 36.73 -4.71
CA ALA A 3 -5.87 35.92 -4.49
C ALA A 3 -5.99 34.90 -3.34
N LYS A 4 -6.73 35.24 -2.27
CA LYS A 4 -7.00 34.31 -1.16
C LYS A 4 -7.97 33.20 -1.57
N LEU A 5 -8.94 33.53 -2.43
CA LEU A 5 -9.90 32.57 -2.98
C LEU A 5 -9.19 31.59 -3.94
N LEU A 6 -8.29 32.08 -4.79
CA LEU A 6 -7.48 31.25 -5.68
C LEU A 6 -6.56 30.30 -4.90
N LEU A 7 -5.85 30.81 -3.88
CA LEU A 7 -5.03 29.97 -2.99
C LEU A 7 -5.85 28.89 -2.27
N ALA A 8 -7.05 29.23 -1.77
CA ALA A 8 -7.93 28.26 -1.14
C ALA A 8 -8.40 27.17 -2.12
N VAL A 9 -8.76 27.55 -3.35
CA VAL A 9 -9.15 26.60 -4.40
C VAL A 9 -7.98 25.69 -4.81
N SER A 10 -6.76 26.23 -4.93
CA SER A 10 -5.56 25.43 -5.24
C SER A 10 -5.25 24.41 -4.13
N LEU A 11 -5.39 24.78 -2.86
CA LEU A 11 -5.16 23.89 -1.72
C LEU A 11 -6.17 22.72 -1.69
N VAL A 12 -7.43 22.98 -2.04
CA VAL A 12 -8.46 21.94 -2.11
C VAL A 12 -8.20 20.96 -3.24
N TYR A 13 -7.72 21.44 -4.39
CA TYR A 13 -7.44 20.59 -5.57
C TYR A 13 -6.29 19.60 -5.33
N VAL A 14 -5.24 20.03 -4.61
CA VAL A 14 -4.13 19.16 -4.21
C VAL A 14 -4.57 18.14 -3.16
N ALA A 15 -5.49 18.51 -2.27
CA ALA A 15 -6.05 17.60 -1.27
C ALA A 15 -6.99 16.53 -1.87
N SER A 16 -7.54 16.75 -3.07
CA SER A 16 -8.44 15.81 -3.75
C SER A 16 -7.78 14.92 -4.79
N ALA A 17 -6.47 15.09 -5.05
CA ALA A 17 -5.76 14.25 -6.00
C ALA A 17 -5.33 12.95 -5.31
N ASP A 18 -6.13 11.89 -5.47
CA ASP A 18 -5.69 10.55 -5.08
C ASP A 18 -4.44 10.18 -5.89
N THR A 19 -3.39 9.78 -5.17
CA THR A 19 -2.18 9.28 -5.82
C THR A 19 -2.50 7.94 -6.49
N CYS A 20 -1.72 7.57 -7.52
CA CYS A 20 -1.84 6.25 -8.16
C CYS A 20 -1.87 5.12 -7.12
N ILE A 21 -0.96 5.20 -6.14
CA ILE A 21 -0.86 4.25 -5.04
C ILE A 21 -2.12 4.23 -4.17
N HIS A 22 -2.68 5.38 -3.81
CA HIS A 22 -3.93 5.43 -3.05
C HIS A 22 -5.06 4.71 -3.82
N CYS A 23 -5.22 4.98 -5.12
CA CYS A 23 -6.22 4.31 -5.94
C CYS A 23 -6.05 2.78 -5.96
N ILE A 24 -4.81 2.28 -6.05
CA ILE A 24 -4.52 0.84 -5.98
C ILE A 24 -4.95 0.30 -4.61
N CYS A 25 -4.57 0.97 -3.51
CA CYS A 25 -4.96 0.59 -2.15
C CYS A 25 -6.49 0.43 -2.00
N LEU A 26 -7.24 1.42 -2.49
CA LEU A 26 -8.70 1.40 -2.48
C LEU A 26 -9.27 0.27 -3.34
N HIS A 27 -8.68 0.00 -4.51
CA HIS A 27 -9.12 -1.07 -5.40
C HIS A 27 -8.90 -2.45 -4.80
N GLU A 28 -7.71 -2.69 -4.25
CA GLU A 28 -7.27 -4.00 -3.78
C GLU A 28 -7.93 -4.41 -2.45
N SER A 29 -8.16 -3.47 -1.53
CA SER A 29 -8.62 -3.79 -0.17
C SER A 29 -9.64 -2.81 0.42
N GLY A 30 -10.06 -1.79 -0.34
CA GLY A 30 -10.72 -0.61 0.24
C GLY A 30 -9.79 0.16 1.17
N CYS A 31 -8.49 0.05 0.93
CA CYS A 31 -7.38 0.55 1.73
C CYS A 31 -7.43 0.14 3.20
N LYS A 32 -7.48 -1.18 3.43
CA LYS A 32 -7.55 -1.81 4.75
C LYS A 32 -6.62 -3.02 4.87
N PRO A 33 -6.16 -3.36 6.08
CA PRO A 33 -5.39 -4.58 6.30
C PRO A 33 -6.35 -5.77 6.35
N VAL A 34 -6.58 -6.40 5.20
CA VAL A 34 -7.56 -7.50 5.05
C VAL A 34 -6.96 -8.89 5.30
N GLY A 35 -5.68 -8.98 5.65
CA GLY A 35 -5.00 -10.27 5.76
C GLY A 35 -4.79 -10.89 4.38
N CYS A 36 -4.71 -12.23 4.32
CA CYS A 36 -4.38 -12.96 3.10
C CYS A 36 -5.55 -13.72 2.54
N GLU A 37 -5.79 -13.55 1.24
CA GLU A 37 -6.85 -14.21 0.49
C GLU A 37 -6.25 -15.07 -0.64
N MET A 38 -6.94 -16.15 -1.00
CA MET A 38 -6.52 -17.01 -2.11
C MET A 38 -6.89 -16.36 -3.45
N ASP A 39 -5.87 -16.06 -4.25
CA ASP A 39 -5.99 -15.46 -5.58
C ASP A 39 -5.24 -16.30 -6.64
N VAL A 40 -6.02 -16.99 -7.46
CA VAL A 40 -5.58 -17.84 -8.58
C VAL A 40 -4.39 -18.75 -8.20
N GLY A 41 -4.53 -19.53 -7.12
CA GLY A 41 -3.54 -20.55 -6.72
C GLY A 41 -2.38 -20.05 -5.88
N SER A 42 -2.37 -18.77 -5.49
CA SER A 42 -1.41 -18.18 -4.56
C SER A 42 -2.11 -17.27 -3.56
N LEU A 43 -1.49 -16.99 -2.42
CA LEU A 43 -2.01 -16.00 -1.47
C LEU A 43 -1.60 -14.58 -1.88
N SER A 44 -2.54 -13.66 -1.77
CA SER A 44 -2.35 -12.20 -1.87
C SER A 44 -2.72 -11.57 -0.54
N CYS A 45 -1.92 -10.62 -0.02
CA CYS A 45 -2.11 -10.12 1.34
C CYS A 45 -2.22 -8.59 1.45
N GLY A 46 -3.00 -8.13 2.42
CA GLY A 46 -3.01 -6.79 2.98
C GLY A 46 -3.48 -5.67 2.04
N TYR A 47 -2.96 -4.47 2.26
CA TYR A 47 -3.48 -3.22 1.65
C TYR A 47 -3.50 -3.24 0.12
N TYR A 48 -2.46 -3.82 -0.47
CA TYR A 48 -2.26 -3.86 -1.92
C TYR A 48 -2.32 -5.28 -2.48
N GLN A 49 -2.85 -6.25 -1.71
CA GLN A 49 -2.95 -7.66 -2.11
C GLN A 49 -1.61 -8.21 -2.64
N ILE A 50 -0.51 -7.89 -1.95
CA ILE A 50 0.87 -8.23 -2.33
C ILE A 50 1.06 -9.75 -2.25
N LYS A 51 1.58 -10.37 -3.30
CA LYS A 51 2.00 -11.78 -3.31
C LYS A 51 3.44 -11.93 -2.78
N LEU A 52 3.77 -13.10 -2.23
CA LEU A 52 5.11 -13.37 -1.68
C LEU A 52 6.25 -13.05 -2.67
N PRO A 53 6.21 -13.47 -3.97
CA PRO A 53 7.29 -13.14 -4.90
C PRO A 53 7.47 -11.63 -5.11
N TYR A 54 6.37 -10.86 -5.14
CA TYR A 54 6.45 -9.40 -5.27
C TYR A 54 7.13 -8.76 -4.05
N TYR A 55 6.86 -9.29 -2.85
CA TYR A 55 7.53 -8.84 -1.62
C TYR A 55 9.03 -9.15 -1.61
N GLU A 56 9.43 -10.30 -2.16
CA GLU A 56 10.84 -10.65 -2.32
C GLU A 56 11.52 -9.72 -3.33
N ASP A 57 10.86 -9.42 -4.46
CA ASP A 57 11.36 -8.53 -5.50
C ASP A 57 11.53 -7.08 -5.02
N CYS A 58 10.66 -6.60 -4.12
CA CYS A 58 10.79 -5.27 -3.51
C CYS A 58 11.82 -5.20 -2.35
N GLY A 59 12.61 -6.26 -2.15
CA GLY A 59 13.73 -6.26 -1.18
C GLY A 59 13.34 -6.62 0.25
N THR A 60 12.15 -7.20 0.47
CA THR A 60 11.65 -7.64 1.78
C THR A 60 11.62 -6.54 2.87
N PRO A 61 10.99 -5.38 2.62
CA PRO A 61 10.93 -4.29 3.57
C PRO A 61 10.34 -4.72 4.91
N GLY A 62 10.86 -4.14 5.99
CA GLY A 62 10.43 -4.44 7.36
C GLY A 62 10.81 -5.84 7.87
N ARG A 63 11.47 -6.71 7.08
CA ARG A 63 11.95 -8.02 7.55
C ARG A 63 13.07 -7.86 8.58
N LYS A 64 12.96 -8.58 9.69
CA LYS A 64 13.98 -8.62 10.74
C LYS A 64 15.04 -9.69 10.45
N ASN A 65 16.23 -9.53 11.01
CA ASN A 65 17.31 -10.52 10.88
C ASN A 65 16.87 -11.88 11.42
N GLY A 66 16.95 -12.91 10.58
CA GLY A 66 16.53 -14.28 10.93
C GLY A 66 15.01 -14.52 10.93
N GLU A 67 14.20 -13.53 10.56
CA GLU A 67 12.75 -13.69 10.41
C GLU A 67 12.42 -14.48 9.14
N ASP A 68 11.47 -15.41 9.26
CA ASP A 68 10.90 -16.12 8.12
C ASP A 68 10.28 -15.13 7.12
N VAL A 69 10.59 -15.30 5.83
CA VAL A 69 10.17 -14.37 4.78
C VAL A 69 8.65 -14.33 4.63
N THR A 70 7.97 -15.46 4.81
CA THR A 70 6.51 -15.53 4.70
C THR A 70 5.84 -14.77 5.83
N THR A 71 6.38 -14.88 7.04
CA THR A 71 5.91 -14.12 8.22
C THR A 71 6.13 -12.63 8.04
N ALA A 72 7.32 -12.23 7.58
CA ALA A 72 7.66 -10.83 7.32
C ALA A 72 6.78 -10.22 6.22
N TRP A 73 6.55 -10.97 5.14
CA TRP A 73 5.67 -10.59 4.03
C TRP A 73 4.26 -10.28 4.51
N LYS A 74 3.61 -11.23 5.21
CA LYS A 74 2.22 -11.04 5.67
C LYS A 74 2.09 -9.83 6.59
N ARG A 75 3.03 -9.68 7.53
CA ARG A 75 3.09 -8.52 8.42
C ARG A 75 3.31 -7.20 7.67
N CYS A 76 4.21 -7.19 6.70
CA CYS A 76 4.48 -5.98 5.90
C CYS A 76 3.29 -5.63 5.01
N ALA A 77 2.64 -6.63 4.41
CA ALA A 77 1.47 -6.42 3.57
C ALA A 77 0.29 -5.81 4.34
N ASP A 78 0.09 -6.21 5.60
CA ASP A 78 -0.92 -5.65 6.51
C ASP A 78 -0.48 -4.35 7.23
N ASP A 79 0.72 -3.84 6.95
CA ASP A 79 1.22 -2.56 7.44
C ASP A 79 1.21 -1.54 6.30
N TYR A 80 0.50 -0.43 6.47
CA TYR A 80 0.29 0.52 5.36
C TYR A 80 1.60 1.11 4.84
N ASP A 81 2.50 1.51 5.74
CA ASP A 81 3.75 2.17 5.36
C ASP A 81 4.73 1.17 4.73
N CYS A 82 4.84 -0.02 5.30
CA CYS A 82 5.71 -1.08 4.78
C CYS A 82 5.24 -1.57 3.40
N SER A 83 3.94 -1.81 3.25
CA SER A 83 3.37 -2.23 1.97
C SER A 83 3.46 -1.13 0.91
N THR A 84 3.26 0.14 1.29
CA THR A 84 3.46 1.31 0.40
C THR A 84 4.92 1.44 -0.03
N GLN A 85 5.88 1.16 0.86
CA GLN A 85 7.30 1.12 0.52
C GLN A 85 7.62 0.03 -0.52
N CYS A 86 6.92 -1.12 -0.47
CA CYS A 86 7.13 -2.21 -1.41
C CYS A 86 6.59 -1.91 -2.82
N VAL A 87 5.55 -1.08 -2.94
CA VAL A 87 4.88 -0.76 -4.22
C VAL A 87 5.51 0.45 -4.93
N ASN A 88 6.16 1.38 -4.20
CA ASN A 88 6.84 2.56 -4.75
C ASN A 88 8.20 2.24 -5.37
#